data_AF-A0A924UC87-F1
#
_entry.id   AF-A0A924UC87-F1
#
_cell.length_a   1.000
_cell.length_b   1.000
_cell.length_c   1.000
_cell.angle_alpha   90.00
_cell.angle_beta   90.00
_cell.angle_gamma   90.00
#
_symmetry.space_group_name_H-M   'P 1'
#
loop_
_entity.id
_entity.type
_entity.pdbx_description
1 polymer ?
#
loop_
_entity_poly.entity_id
_entity_poly.type
_entity_poly.pdbx_seq_one_letter_code
_entity_poly.pdbx_strand_id
1 'polypeptide(L)'
;TDAKGDYATIFVLYADCGTGGLLLAKCKELGVQMLAGPHCYSFFEGNDVFLARSETEFTAFYLTDFLVRQFDAFVWRPMGLDRHPQLRDMYFGNYTKLVYQAQTEDPALDAKAEDCARRLGLAYERRFTGYGDLAREMAEFAKA
;
A
#
# COMPACT_ATOMS: atom_id res chain seq x y z
N THR A 1 -25.17 1.67 -13.35
CA THR A 1 -24.87 2.41 -12.11
C THR A 1 -25.46 3.78 -12.28
N ASP A 2 -26.24 4.24 -11.32
CA ASP A 2 -27.14 5.38 -11.47
C ASP A 2 -26.42 6.72 -11.76
N ALA A 3 -25.10 6.79 -11.55
CA ALA A 3 -24.26 7.93 -11.89
C ALA A 3 -23.88 8.04 -13.39
N LYS A 4 -24.21 7.05 -14.23
CA LYS A 4 -23.97 7.12 -15.68
C LYS A 4 -24.89 8.19 -16.29
N GLY A 5 -24.35 9.39 -16.47
CA GLY A 5 -25.08 10.57 -16.95
C GLY A 5 -24.83 11.82 -16.10
N ASP A 6 -24.45 11.64 -14.83
CA ASP A 6 -24.16 12.75 -13.92
C ASP A 6 -22.71 13.25 -14.05
N TYR A 7 -21.80 12.39 -14.51
CA TYR A 7 -20.39 12.69 -14.70
C TYR A 7 -19.96 12.38 -16.15
N ALA A 8 -19.15 13.28 -16.72
CA ALA A 8 -18.58 13.09 -18.05
C ALA A 8 -17.60 11.90 -18.09
N THR A 9 -16.79 11.74 -17.04
CA THR A 9 -15.79 10.68 -16.90
C THR A 9 -15.75 10.19 -15.46
N ILE A 10 -15.39 8.91 -15.27
CA ILE A 10 -15.24 8.27 -13.96
C ILE A 10 -13.91 7.51 -13.95
N PHE A 11 -13.11 7.76 -12.91
CA PHE A 11 -11.84 7.08 -12.68
C PHE A 11 -11.80 6.48 -11.28
N VAL A 12 -11.50 5.19 -11.18
CA VAL A 12 -11.42 4.46 -9.92
C VAL A 12 -10.01 4.58 -9.34
N LEU A 13 -9.87 5.34 -8.24
CA LEU A 13 -8.61 5.50 -7.50
C LEU A 13 -8.32 4.31 -6.58
N TYR A 14 -8.54 3.09 -7.08
CA TYR A 14 -8.24 1.83 -6.40
C TYR A 14 -7.63 0.87 -7.42
N ALA A 15 -6.61 0.13 -6.99
CA ALA A 15 -5.97 -0.93 -7.78
C ALA A 15 -6.74 -2.26 -7.65
N ASP A 16 -6.29 -3.34 -8.27
CA ASP A 16 -7.00 -4.64 -8.21
C ASP A 16 -6.72 -5.42 -6.88
N CYS A 17 -6.65 -4.70 -5.77
CA CYS A 17 -6.19 -5.22 -4.48
C CYS A 17 -7.20 -6.19 -3.88
N GLY A 18 -6.82 -7.47 -3.83
CA GLY A 18 -7.59 -8.57 -3.27
C GLY A 18 -8.66 -9.16 -4.19
N THR A 19 -8.81 -8.64 -5.42
CA THR A 19 -9.90 -9.03 -6.33
C THR A 19 -9.50 -10.03 -7.41
N GLY A 20 -8.20 -10.28 -7.61
CA GLY A 20 -7.73 -11.32 -8.55
C GLY A 20 -8.13 -11.08 -10.02
N GLY A 21 -8.26 -9.82 -10.42
CA GLY A 21 -8.65 -9.33 -11.74
C GLY A 21 -10.14 -8.97 -11.89
N LEU A 22 -10.97 -9.26 -10.89
CA LEU A 22 -12.42 -9.07 -11.00
C LEU A 22 -12.82 -7.59 -11.03
N LEU A 23 -12.11 -6.72 -10.31
CA LEU A 23 -12.39 -5.28 -10.36
C LEU A 23 -12.02 -4.70 -11.73
N LEU A 24 -10.86 -5.09 -12.28
CA LEU A 24 -10.46 -4.71 -13.63
C LEU A 24 -11.47 -5.17 -14.69
N ALA A 25 -11.93 -6.42 -14.60
CA ALA A 25 -12.96 -6.94 -15.49
C ALA A 25 -14.25 -6.11 -15.40
N LYS A 26 -14.67 -5.75 -14.18
CA LYS A 26 -15.86 -4.94 -13.97
C LYS A 26 -15.71 -3.50 -14.47
N CYS A 27 -14.54 -2.88 -14.29
CA CYS A 27 -14.27 -1.55 -14.81
C CYS A 27 -14.33 -1.53 -16.34
N LYS A 28 -13.77 -2.56 -17.00
CA LYS A 28 -13.87 -2.74 -18.46
C LYS A 28 -15.31 -2.89 -18.93
N GLU A 29 -16.11 -3.74 -18.27
CA GLU A 29 -17.53 -3.92 -18.58
C GLU A 29 -18.31 -2.59 -18.46
N LEU A 30 -18.00 -1.79 -17.44
CA LEU A 30 -18.67 -0.52 -17.19
C LEU A 30 -18.14 0.62 -18.07
N GLY A 31 -17.00 0.45 -18.74
CA GLY A 31 -16.34 1.50 -19.52
C GLY A 31 -15.70 2.60 -18.66
N VAL A 32 -15.26 2.26 -17.45
CA VAL A 32 -14.59 3.20 -16.53
C VAL A 32 -13.12 2.87 -16.41
N GLN A 33 -12.29 3.90 -16.22
CA GLN A 33 -10.85 3.75 -16.02
C GLN A 33 -10.56 3.49 -14.53
N MET A 34 -9.41 2.88 -14.24
CA MET A 34 -8.95 2.61 -12.88
C MET A 34 -7.44 2.68 -12.78
N LEU A 35 -6.91 2.83 -11.56
CA LEU A 35 -5.47 2.70 -11.32
C LEU A 35 -4.96 1.32 -11.75
N ALA A 36 -3.84 1.33 -12.47
CA ALA A 36 -3.10 0.13 -12.79
C ALA A 36 -2.35 -0.42 -11.56
N GLY A 37 -2.17 -1.74 -11.55
CA GLY A 37 -1.36 -2.44 -10.55
C GLY A 37 -2.17 -3.36 -9.64
N PRO A 38 -1.49 -4.22 -8.87
CA PRO A 38 -2.11 -5.22 -8.01
C PRO A 38 -2.61 -4.63 -6.68
N HIS A 39 -1.98 -3.59 -6.15
CA HIS A 39 -2.33 -2.97 -4.87
C HIS A 39 -1.57 -1.65 -4.64
N CYS A 40 -1.91 -0.93 -3.57
CA CYS A 40 -1.34 0.37 -3.26
C CYS A 40 0.18 0.40 -3.08
N TYR A 41 0.78 -0.63 -2.45
CA TYR A 41 2.23 -0.72 -2.34
C TYR A 41 2.96 -0.77 -3.69
N SER A 42 2.29 -1.23 -4.74
CA SER A 42 2.87 -1.31 -6.08
C SER A 42 2.82 0.04 -6.77
N PHE A 43 1.65 0.69 -6.78
CA PHE A 43 1.54 1.99 -7.45
C PHE A 43 2.21 3.12 -6.66
N PHE A 44 2.38 3.02 -5.33
CA PHE A 44 3.15 4.00 -4.57
C PHE A 44 4.65 3.90 -4.87
N GLU A 45 5.21 2.69 -4.88
CA GLU A 45 6.60 2.46 -5.32
C GLU A 45 6.79 2.77 -6.83
N GLY A 46 5.71 2.65 -7.60
CA GLY A 46 5.72 2.63 -9.07
C GLY A 46 5.67 1.19 -9.57
N ASN A 47 4.70 0.87 -10.42
CA ASN A 47 4.40 -0.51 -10.80
C ASN A 47 5.60 -1.23 -11.43
N ASP A 48 6.36 -0.55 -12.29
CA ASP A 48 7.56 -1.12 -12.93
C ASP A 48 8.68 -1.40 -11.92
N VAL A 49 8.89 -0.47 -10.98
CA VAL A 49 9.91 -0.60 -9.92
C VAL A 49 9.54 -1.74 -8.98
N PHE A 50 8.27 -1.84 -8.58
CA PHE A 50 7.77 -2.90 -7.73
C PHE A 50 7.91 -4.26 -8.42
N LEU A 51 7.51 -4.37 -9.69
CA LEU A 51 7.63 -5.60 -10.48
C LEU A 51 9.10 -6.07 -10.57
N ALA A 52 10.03 -5.16 -10.84
CA ALA A 52 11.46 -5.48 -10.93
C ALA A 52 12.05 -6.02 -9.61
N ARG A 53 11.44 -5.72 -8.46
CA ARG A 53 11.89 -6.20 -7.13
C ARG A 53 11.13 -7.41 -6.62
N SER A 54 9.98 -7.73 -7.21
CA SER A 54 9.04 -8.74 -6.73
C SER A 54 9.66 -10.13 -6.52
N GLU A 55 10.66 -10.49 -7.32
CA GLU A 55 11.37 -11.77 -7.20
C GLU A 55 12.24 -11.89 -5.95
N THR A 56 12.59 -10.78 -5.30
CA THR A 56 13.52 -10.76 -4.14
C THR A 56 12.91 -10.19 -2.87
N GLU A 57 11.77 -9.51 -2.96
CA GLU A 57 11.16 -8.76 -1.86
C GLU A 57 9.90 -9.40 -1.26
N PHE A 58 9.69 -10.69 -1.50
CA PHE A 58 8.54 -11.43 -0.95
C PHE A 58 8.60 -11.64 0.58
N THR A 59 9.71 -11.28 1.23
CA THR A 59 9.87 -11.31 2.70
C THR A 59 9.74 -9.93 3.36
N ALA A 60 9.32 -8.91 2.63
CA ALA A 60 9.11 -7.57 3.17
C ALA A 60 7.70 -7.36 3.72
N PHE A 61 7.62 -6.68 4.85
CA PHE A 61 6.37 -6.15 5.38
C PHE A 61 6.27 -4.66 5.05
N TYR A 62 5.26 -4.25 4.28
CA TYR A 62 5.15 -2.87 3.82
C TYR A 62 4.29 -2.01 4.74
N LEU A 63 4.73 -0.78 4.98
CA LEU A 63 3.93 0.27 5.60
C LEU A 63 3.82 1.50 4.68
N THR A 64 2.68 2.17 4.74
CA THR A 64 2.44 3.53 4.23
C THR A 64 2.25 4.49 5.41
N ASP A 65 2.25 5.80 5.19
CA ASP A 65 1.97 6.83 6.20
C ASP A 65 0.69 6.51 6.98
N PHE A 66 -0.37 6.05 6.29
CA PHE A 66 -1.62 5.66 6.94
C PHE A 66 -1.41 4.51 7.93
N LEU A 67 -0.74 3.43 7.51
CA LEU A 67 -0.49 2.29 8.38
C LEU A 67 0.51 2.60 9.49
N VAL A 68 1.51 3.47 9.26
CA VAL A 68 2.38 3.98 10.33
C VAL A 68 1.54 4.73 11.37
N ARG A 69 0.66 5.65 10.93
CA ARG A 69 -0.23 6.40 11.83
C ARG A 69 -1.14 5.45 12.62
N GLN A 70 -1.65 4.41 11.98
CA GLN A 70 -2.66 3.50 12.55
C GLN A 70 -2.14 2.12 12.95
N PHE A 71 -0.82 1.97 13.11
CA PHE A 71 -0.17 0.68 13.30
C PHE A 71 -0.77 -0.11 14.48
N ASP A 72 -1.02 0.56 15.60
CA ASP A 72 -1.62 -0.09 16.77
C ASP A 72 -3.06 -0.54 16.56
N ALA A 73 -3.82 0.19 15.74
CA ALA A 73 -5.24 -0.09 15.50
C ALA A 73 -5.46 -1.12 14.40
N PHE A 74 -4.57 -1.20 13.40
CA PHE A 74 -4.73 -2.06 12.21
C PHE A 74 -3.79 -3.26 12.16
N VAL A 75 -2.63 -3.20 12.82
CA VAL A 75 -1.65 -4.30 12.85
C VAL A 75 -1.58 -4.88 14.26
N TRP A 76 -1.18 -4.08 15.25
CA TRP A 76 -0.80 -4.60 16.57
C TRP A 76 -1.97 -5.26 17.33
N ARG A 77 -3.05 -4.52 17.56
CA ARG A 77 -4.22 -5.02 18.31
C ARG A 77 -5.03 -6.07 17.54
N PRO A 78 -5.31 -5.92 16.23
CA PRO A 78 -6.04 -6.95 15.49
C PRO A 78 -5.31 -8.29 15.41
N MET A 79 -3.97 -8.27 15.41
CA MET A 79 -3.15 -9.49 15.50
C MET A 79 -2.97 -9.98 16.96
N GLY A 80 -3.56 -9.30 17.95
CA GLY A 80 -3.49 -9.69 19.36
C GLY A 80 -2.11 -9.56 20.00
N LEU A 81 -1.19 -8.81 19.38
CA LEU A 81 0.20 -8.66 19.85
C LEU A 81 0.33 -7.85 21.15
N ASP A 82 -0.69 -7.08 21.49
CA ASP A 82 -0.82 -6.38 22.78
C ASP A 82 -1.07 -7.34 23.95
N ARG A 83 -1.78 -8.45 23.71
CA ARG A 83 -2.15 -9.45 24.71
C ARG A 83 -1.27 -10.69 24.67
N HIS A 84 -0.75 -11.02 23.49
CA HIS A 84 0.04 -12.22 23.23
C HIS A 84 1.32 -11.90 22.44
N PRO A 85 2.33 -11.27 23.09
CA PRO A 85 3.56 -10.85 22.41
C PRO A 85 4.31 -12.00 21.71
N GLN A 86 4.18 -13.24 22.20
CA GLN A 86 4.78 -14.43 21.61
C GLN A 86 4.27 -14.75 20.18
N LEU A 87 3.09 -14.23 19.79
CA LEU A 87 2.57 -14.40 18.43
C LEU A 87 3.39 -13.63 17.39
N ARG A 88 4.17 -12.63 17.82
CA ARG A 88 5.03 -11.85 16.92
C ARG A 88 5.92 -12.76 16.09
N ASP A 89 6.64 -13.69 16.72
CA ASP A 89 7.59 -14.55 16.02
C ASP A 89 6.89 -15.53 15.08
N MET A 90 5.66 -15.94 15.42
CA MET A 90 4.84 -16.79 14.57
C MET A 90 4.35 -16.04 13.31
N TYR A 91 3.89 -14.79 13.46
CA TYR A 91 3.38 -14.00 12.33
C TYR A 91 4.49 -13.39 11.47
N PHE A 92 5.58 -12.94 12.11
CA PHE A 92 6.63 -12.15 11.47
C PHE A 92 7.93 -12.93 11.23
N GLY A 93 8.03 -14.20 11.65
CA GLY A 93 9.28 -14.98 11.61
C GLY A 93 9.85 -15.25 10.21
N ASN A 94 9.04 -15.12 9.15
CA ASN A 94 9.50 -15.24 7.76
C ASN A 94 9.73 -13.88 7.08
N TYR A 95 9.45 -12.78 7.78
CA TYR A 95 9.74 -11.45 7.29
C TYR A 95 11.15 -11.05 7.71
N THR A 96 11.88 -10.42 6.80
CA THR A 96 13.27 -10.01 7.05
C THR A 96 13.39 -8.52 7.30
N LYS A 97 12.47 -7.74 6.71
CA LYS A 97 12.47 -6.28 6.79
C LYS A 97 11.07 -5.69 6.77
N LEU A 98 10.96 -4.51 7.36
CA LEU A 98 9.85 -3.60 7.20
C LEU A 98 10.26 -2.51 6.23
N VAL A 99 9.53 -2.38 5.13
CA VAL A 99 9.72 -1.32 4.14
C VAL A 99 8.66 -0.26 4.38
N TYR A 100 9.08 0.92 4.83
CA TYR A 100 8.21 2.08 4.94
C TYR A 100 8.25 2.89 3.63
N GLN A 101 7.16 2.86 2.88
CA GLN A 101 6.92 3.71 1.72
C GLN A 101 6.31 5.03 2.18
N ALA A 102 7.16 6.02 2.42
CA ALA A 102 6.79 7.35 2.90
C ALA A 102 6.14 8.17 1.78
N GLN A 103 4.88 8.59 1.99
CA GLN A 103 4.18 9.50 1.07
C GLN A 103 4.56 10.97 1.32
N THR A 104 5.01 11.29 2.54
CA THR A 104 5.37 12.65 2.95
C THR A 104 6.72 12.68 3.67
N GLU A 105 7.37 13.84 3.65
CA GLU A 105 8.56 14.09 4.48
C GLU A 105 8.10 14.55 5.87
N ASP A 106 7.88 13.59 6.77
CA ASP A 106 7.44 13.81 8.15
C ASP A 106 8.35 13.03 9.12
N PRO A 107 9.31 13.71 9.80
CA PRO A 107 10.23 13.06 10.72
C PRO A 107 9.54 12.33 11.89
N ALA A 108 8.32 12.73 12.26
CA ALA A 108 7.56 12.04 13.29
C ALA A 108 7.00 10.70 12.80
N LEU A 109 6.67 10.60 11.51
CA LEU A 109 6.33 9.31 10.89
C LEU A 109 7.56 8.43 10.72
N ASP A 110 8.70 8.99 10.35
CA ASP A 110 9.94 8.22 10.21
C ASP A 110 10.31 7.53 11.54
N ALA A 111 10.31 8.29 12.64
CA ALA A 111 10.57 7.75 13.97
C ALA A 111 9.53 6.68 14.38
N LYS A 112 8.25 6.89 14.02
CA LYS A 112 7.19 5.93 14.32
C LYS A 112 7.32 4.64 13.49
N ALA A 113 7.70 4.74 12.22
CA ALA A 113 7.91 3.58 11.35
C ALA A 113 9.10 2.73 11.82
N GLU A 114 10.18 3.39 12.25
CA GLU A 114 11.34 2.73 12.85
C GLU A 114 10.94 2.00 14.16
N ASP A 115 10.13 2.63 15.01
CA ASP A 115 9.57 1.97 16.20
C ASP A 115 8.71 0.74 15.84
N CYS A 116 7.89 0.82 14.79
CA CYS A 116 7.11 -0.31 14.30
C CYS A 116 8.03 -1.48 13.89
N ALA A 117 9.09 -1.20 13.13
CA ALA A 117 10.06 -2.21 12.71
C ALA A 117 10.76 -2.86 13.92
N ARG A 118 11.19 -2.04 14.89
CA ARG A 118 11.80 -2.49 16.15
C ARG A 118 10.86 -3.40 16.94
N ARG A 119 9.57 -3.02 17.08
CA ARG A 119 8.56 -3.82 17.79
C ARG A 119 8.31 -5.16 17.13
N LEU A 120 8.30 -5.19 15.79
CA LEU A 120 8.16 -6.41 15.00
C LEU A 120 9.45 -7.23 14.94
N GLY A 121 10.60 -6.67 15.29
CA GLY A 121 11.90 -7.34 15.20
C GLY A 121 12.43 -7.44 13.77
N LEU A 122 12.07 -6.49 12.91
CA LEU A 122 12.44 -6.48 11.49
C LEU A 122 13.49 -5.40 11.20
N ALA A 123 14.34 -5.63 10.19
CA ALA A 123 15.22 -4.59 9.67
C ALA A 123 14.38 -3.44 9.10
N TYR A 124 14.77 -2.20 9.35
CA TYR A 124 14.04 -1.03 8.89
C TYR A 124 14.62 -0.52 7.57
N GLU A 125 13.75 -0.30 6.58
CA GLU A 125 14.09 0.34 5.32
C GLU A 125 13.08 1.43 5.00
N ARG A 126 13.53 2.69 4.94
CA ARG A 126 12.71 3.81 4.49
C ARG A 126 12.88 4.02 2.99
N ARG A 127 11.77 4.25 2.30
CA ARG A 127 11.72 4.69 0.91
C ARG A 127 10.80 5.89 0.80
N PHE A 128 11.31 7.02 0.34
CA PHE A 128 10.45 8.12 -0.04
C PHE A 128 9.87 7.85 -1.42
N THR A 129 8.58 7.57 -1.47
CA THR A 129 7.86 7.25 -2.71
C THR A 129 6.97 8.40 -3.18
N GLY A 130 6.64 9.34 -2.29
CA GLY A 130 5.50 10.20 -2.50
C GLY A 130 4.26 9.35 -2.76
N TYR A 131 3.45 9.76 -3.73
CA TYR A 131 2.29 8.98 -4.19
C TYR A 131 2.56 8.15 -5.46
N GLY A 132 3.81 8.07 -5.94
CA GLY A 132 4.17 7.26 -7.11
C GLY A 132 3.26 7.44 -8.33
N ASP A 133 2.83 6.33 -8.91
CA ASP A 133 1.91 6.28 -10.04
C ASP A 133 0.53 6.88 -9.71
N LEU A 134 0.07 6.88 -8.45
CA LEU A 134 -1.22 7.52 -8.11
C LEU A 134 -1.22 9.00 -8.50
N ALA A 135 -0.17 9.75 -8.13
CA ALA A 135 -0.09 11.17 -8.47
C ALA A 135 0.00 11.38 -9.99
N ARG A 136 0.77 10.53 -10.68
CA ARG A 136 0.92 10.58 -12.14
C ARG A 136 -0.41 10.34 -12.85
N GLU A 137 -1.09 9.26 -12.53
CA GLU A 137 -2.37 8.88 -13.14
C GLU A 137 -3.47 9.91 -12.83
N MET A 138 -3.53 10.43 -11.60
CA MET A 138 -4.46 11.51 -11.25
C MET A 138 -4.20 12.79 -12.06
N ALA A 139 -2.93 13.18 -12.22
CA ALA A 139 -2.56 14.36 -12.98
C ALA A 139 -2.87 14.21 -14.48
N GLU A 140 -2.67 13.01 -15.05
CA GLU A 140 -3.02 12.73 -16.45
C GLU A 140 -4.53 12.69 -16.65
N PHE A 141 -5.28 12.01 -15.77
CA PHE A 141 -6.73 11.96 -15.86
C PHE A 141 -7.39 13.34 -15.70
N ALA A 142 -6.86 14.20 -14.82
CA ALA A 142 -7.38 15.55 -14.63
C ALA A 142 -7.20 16.49 -15.84
N LYS A 143 -6.32 16.14 -16.79
CA LYS A 143 -6.12 16.90 -18.04
C LYS A 143 -7.05 16.44 -19.18
N ALA A 144 -7.61 15.24 -19.06
CA ALA A 144 -8.44 14.60 -20.08
C ALA A 144 -9.90 15.09 -20.00
#